data_AF-A0A7Z2QNX6-F1
#
_entry.id   AF-A0A7Z2QNX6-F1
#
_cell.length_a   1.000
_cell.length_b   1.000
_cell.length_c   1.000
_cell.angle_alpha   90.00
_cell.angle_beta   90.00
_cell.angle_gamma   90.00
#
_symmetry.space_group_name_H-M   'P 1'
#
loop_
_entity.id
_entity.type
_entity.pdbx_description
1 polymer ?
#
loop_
_entity_poly.entity_id
_entity_poly.type
_entity_poly.pdbx_seq_one_letter_code
_entity_poly.pdbx_strand_id
1 'polypeptide(L)'
;MLEKTEKLESKDGLIHLIICAMITEAFLQDIKSFYAAINKPRSFTQPSTLFKKDNTTQSFRGGIALQANAPMEFIQEDELKLMTFLEGIERESPTKKYEHLINYLTPNKWNKGEDEAFKDLQRLIQLRNETIHIKSEELLLNDDNSVKKFPKAINELFVKKILTNDTIAYTSWIYILDQQSFIEWSRETVISNLLKILEILPKHPITNHIATSYKQSLMTFRFKKT
;
A
#
# COMPACT_ATOMS: atom_id res chain seq x y z
N MET A 1 7.26 4.39 7.09
CA MET A 1 7.92 4.55 5.76
C MET A 1 7.52 5.86 5.09
N LEU A 2 6.24 6.22 5.05
CA LEU A 2 5.79 7.51 4.50
C LEU A 2 6.44 8.72 5.22
N GLU A 3 6.54 8.68 6.54
CA GLU A 3 7.31 9.69 7.32
C GLU A 3 8.80 9.77 6.90
N LYS A 4 9.41 8.64 6.52
CA LYS A 4 10.79 8.65 6.01
C LYS A 4 10.86 9.37 4.66
N THR A 5 9.82 9.27 3.83
CA THR A 5 9.76 10.05 2.58
C THR A 5 9.65 11.55 2.87
N GLU A 6 8.89 11.97 3.86
CA GLU A 6 8.81 13.41 4.17
C GLU A 6 10.10 13.99 4.74
N LYS A 7 10.83 13.19 5.52
CA LYS A 7 12.08 13.60 6.17
C LYS A 7 13.31 13.49 5.26
N LEU A 8 13.18 12.97 4.05
CA LEU A 8 14.26 12.98 3.07
C LEU A 8 14.46 14.41 2.56
N GLU A 9 15.58 15.03 2.94
CA GLU A 9 15.99 16.36 2.44
C GLU A 9 16.40 16.33 0.96
N SER A 10 16.78 15.15 0.44
CA SER A 10 17.13 14.94 -0.96
C SER A 10 15.89 14.93 -1.85
N LYS A 11 15.87 15.75 -2.90
CA LYS A 11 14.88 15.70 -3.99
C LYS A 11 15.16 14.54 -4.95
N ASP A 12 15.29 13.34 -4.43
CA ASP A 12 15.52 12.13 -5.23
C ASP A 12 14.17 11.47 -5.54
N GLY A 13 13.65 11.74 -6.73
CA GLY A 13 12.37 11.25 -7.20
C GLY A 13 12.32 9.72 -7.28
N LEU A 14 13.44 9.09 -7.60
CA LEU A 14 13.52 7.64 -7.69
C LEU A 14 13.39 6.98 -6.30
N ILE A 15 14.07 7.51 -5.29
CA ILE A 15 13.91 7.04 -3.90
C ILE A 15 12.45 7.18 -3.47
N HIS A 16 11.81 8.32 -3.77
CA HIS A 16 10.41 8.52 -3.45
C HIS A 16 9.49 7.53 -4.15
N LEU A 17 9.69 7.29 -5.44
CA LEU A 17 8.95 6.31 -6.23
C LEU A 17 9.05 4.90 -5.62
N ILE A 18 10.28 4.46 -5.30
CA ILE A 18 10.52 3.12 -4.72
C ILE A 18 9.86 3.00 -3.35
N ILE A 19 10.06 3.97 -2.45
CA ILE A 19 9.49 3.91 -1.11
C ILE A 19 7.95 3.96 -1.18
N CYS A 20 7.38 4.81 -2.04
CA CYS A 20 5.93 4.91 -2.22
C CYS A 20 5.34 3.58 -2.72
N ALA A 21 5.95 2.95 -3.72
CA ALA A 21 5.55 1.62 -4.17
C ALA A 21 5.64 0.57 -3.04
N MET A 22 6.74 0.56 -2.28
CA MET A 22 6.91 -0.37 -1.14
C MET A 22 5.86 -0.17 -0.04
N ILE A 23 5.44 1.07 0.23
CA ILE A 23 4.39 1.36 1.22
C ILE A 23 3.08 0.67 0.83
N THR A 24 2.73 0.64 -0.45
CA THR A 24 1.49 -0.01 -0.91
C THR A 24 1.49 -1.52 -0.68
N GLU A 25 2.63 -2.16 -0.91
CA GLU A 25 2.78 -3.60 -0.64
C GLU A 25 2.79 -3.90 0.86
N ALA A 26 3.54 -3.11 1.63
CA ALA A 26 3.63 -3.27 3.08
C ALA A 26 2.27 -3.07 3.75
N PHE A 27 1.45 -2.13 3.28
CA PHE A 27 0.11 -1.90 3.81
C PHE A 27 -0.78 -3.15 3.74
N LEU A 28 -0.81 -3.85 2.60
CA LEU A 28 -1.59 -5.08 2.48
C LEU A 28 -1.04 -6.19 3.38
N GLN A 29 0.29 -6.28 3.50
CA GLN A 29 0.94 -7.24 4.39
C GLN A 29 0.68 -6.94 5.87
N ASP A 30 0.63 -5.67 6.26
CA ASP A 30 0.31 -5.25 7.61
C ASP A 30 -1.13 -5.62 7.96
N ILE A 31 -2.10 -5.37 7.07
CA ILE A 31 -3.50 -5.79 7.27
C ILE A 31 -3.60 -7.31 7.44
N LYS A 32 -2.97 -8.08 6.56
CA LYS A 32 -2.94 -9.54 6.65
C LYS A 32 -2.32 -10.00 7.98
N SER A 33 -1.17 -9.43 8.33
CA SER A 33 -0.43 -9.79 9.55
C SER A 33 -1.21 -9.44 10.81
N PHE A 34 -1.96 -8.33 10.79
CA PHE A 34 -2.83 -7.93 11.89
C PHE A 34 -3.95 -8.95 12.13
N TYR A 35 -4.66 -9.37 11.08
CA TYR A 35 -5.66 -10.43 11.21
C TYR A 35 -5.04 -11.75 11.68
N ALA A 36 -3.90 -12.14 11.13
CA ALA A 36 -3.21 -13.36 11.53
C ALA A 36 -2.78 -13.33 13.01
N ALA A 37 -2.28 -12.18 13.49
CA ALA A 37 -1.90 -11.99 14.88
C ALA A 37 -3.09 -12.12 15.84
N ILE A 38 -4.26 -11.59 15.46
CA ILE A 38 -5.48 -11.71 16.26
C ILE A 38 -6.06 -13.13 16.18
N ASN A 39 -6.05 -13.77 15.02
CA ASN A 39 -6.58 -15.12 14.84
C ASN A 39 -5.70 -16.20 15.49
N LYS A 40 -4.44 -15.88 15.81
CA LYS A 40 -3.46 -16.84 16.32
C LYS A 40 -4.02 -17.55 17.57
N PRO A 41 -4.11 -18.89 17.55
CA PRO A 41 -4.64 -19.64 18.68
C PRO A 41 -3.77 -19.41 19.92
N ARG A 42 -4.41 -19.17 21.06
CA ARG A 42 -3.73 -19.05 22.34
C ARG A 42 -3.85 -20.37 23.07
N SER A 43 -2.70 -20.98 23.33
CA SER A 43 -2.61 -22.21 24.11
C SER A 43 -2.66 -21.84 25.59
N PHE A 44 -3.51 -22.52 26.34
CA PHE A 44 -3.47 -22.50 27.79
C PHE A 44 -3.28 -23.92 28.30
N THR A 45 -2.31 -24.09 29.19
CA THR A 45 -2.11 -25.34 29.90
C THR A 45 -2.80 -25.20 31.24
N GLN A 46 -3.84 -26.00 31.49
CA GLN A 46 -4.45 -26.02 32.81
C GLN A 46 -3.39 -26.48 33.83
N PRO A 47 -3.24 -25.78 34.97
CA PRO A 47 -2.31 -26.21 35.99
C PRO A 47 -2.72 -27.59 36.51
N SER A 48 -1.76 -28.51 36.58
CA SER A 48 -1.96 -29.84 37.15
C SER A 48 -2.41 -29.69 38.61
N THR A 49 -3.55 -30.26 38.95
CA THR A 49 -3.99 -30.37 40.35
C THR A 49 -3.69 -31.77 40.87
N LEU A 50 -3.64 -31.96 42.19
CA LEU A 50 -3.38 -33.27 42.84
C LEU A 50 -4.33 -34.40 42.35
N PHE A 51 -5.47 -34.05 41.74
CA PHE A 51 -6.49 -34.99 41.27
C PHE A 51 -6.64 -35.06 39.73
N LYS A 52 -5.94 -34.21 38.97
CA LYS A 52 -5.92 -34.24 37.49
C LYS A 52 -4.50 -34.11 36.97
N LYS A 53 -3.96 -35.24 36.49
CA LYS A 53 -2.60 -35.38 35.97
C LYS A 53 -2.48 -35.16 34.46
N ASP A 54 -3.61 -34.97 33.78
CA ASP A 54 -3.65 -34.73 32.33
C ASP A 54 -3.41 -33.24 32.03
N ASN A 55 -2.18 -32.94 31.61
CA ASN A 55 -1.81 -31.66 31.03
C ASN A 55 -2.33 -31.58 29.59
N THR A 56 -3.65 -31.53 29.39
CA THR A 56 -4.21 -31.26 28.08
C THR A 56 -4.04 -29.78 27.76
N THR A 57 -3.17 -29.46 26.81
CA THR A 57 -3.10 -28.11 26.23
C THR A 57 -4.37 -27.88 25.42
N GLN A 58 -5.19 -26.93 25.85
CA GLN A 58 -6.37 -26.49 25.11
C GLN A 58 -6.03 -25.20 24.38
N SER A 59 -6.48 -25.09 23.13
CA SER A 59 -6.33 -23.88 22.32
C SER A 59 -7.69 -23.22 22.13
N PHE A 60 -7.77 -21.93 22.42
CA PHE A 60 -8.92 -21.10 22.05
C PHE A 60 -8.53 -20.16 20.91
N ARG A 61 -9.52 -19.79 20.09
CA ARG A 61 -9.35 -18.82 19.01
C ARG A 61 -8.87 -17.50 19.62
N GLY A 62 -7.89 -16.87 18.99
CA GLY A 62 -7.35 -15.60 19.48
C GLY A 62 -8.38 -14.48 19.41
N GLY A 63 -8.10 -13.40 20.14
CA GLY A 63 -8.93 -12.20 20.22
C GLY A 63 -8.12 -11.03 20.80
N ILE A 64 -8.67 -9.83 20.73
CA ILE A 64 -8.02 -8.61 21.21
C ILE A 64 -9.01 -7.78 22.05
N ALA A 65 -8.53 -7.23 23.16
CA ALA A 65 -9.26 -6.20 23.89
C ALA A 65 -8.87 -4.85 23.27
N LEU A 66 -9.84 -4.15 22.65
CA LEU A 66 -9.56 -2.90 21.93
C LEU A 66 -9.36 -1.69 22.86
N GLN A 67 -9.82 -1.78 24.11
CA GLN A 67 -9.68 -0.76 25.14
C GLN A 67 -9.43 -1.42 26.51
N ALA A 68 -8.83 -0.67 27.43
CA ALA A 68 -8.72 -1.11 28.82
C ALA A 68 -10.13 -1.37 29.38
N ASN A 69 -10.36 -2.58 29.89
CA ASN A 69 -11.63 -3.06 30.44
C ASN A 69 -12.77 -3.32 29.43
N ALA A 70 -12.51 -3.31 28.12
CA ALA A 70 -13.48 -3.76 27.12
C ALA A 70 -13.53 -5.30 27.01
N PRO A 71 -14.66 -5.89 26.59
CA PRO A 71 -14.72 -7.31 26.27
C PRO A 71 -13.72 -7.66 25.16
N MET A 72 -13.33 -8.93 25.10
CA MET A 72 -12.48 -9.43 24.04
C MET A 72 -13.27 -9.48 22.73
N GLU A 73 -12.73 -8.86 21.69
CA GLU A 73 -13.24 -8.92 20.34
C GLU A 73 -12.59 -10.07 19.57
N PHE A 74 -13.38 -10.75 18.75
CA PHE A 74 -12.97 -11.92 17.97
C PHE A 74 -13.20 -11.67 16.48
N ILE A 75 -12.36 -12.30 15.66
CA ILE A 75 -12.47 -12.24 14.19
C ILE A 75 -13.82 -12.83 13.76
N GLN A 76 -14.59 -11.99 13.06
CA GLN A 76 -15.87 -12.36 12.47
C GLN A 76 -15.66 -13.18 11.19
N GLU A 77 -16.73 -13.81 10.70
CA GLU A 77 -16.66 -14.67 9.51
C GLU A 77 -16.16 -13.90 8.27
N ASP A 78 -16.64 -12.68 8.06
CA ASP A 78 -16.23 -11.86 6.91
C ASP A 78 -14.78 -11.38 7.02
N GLU A 79 -14.29 -11.12 8.23
CA GLU A 79 -12.87 -10.82 8.49
C GLU A 79 -11.99 -12.05 8.24
N LEU A 80 -12.48 -13.25 8.57
CA LEU A 80 -11.79 -14.51 8.27
C LEU A 80 -11.72 -14.76 6.75
N LYS A 81 -12.83 -14.54 6.04
CA LYS A 81 -12.87 -14.65 4.57
C LYS A 81 -11.92 -13.65 3.92
N LEU A 82 -11.91 -12.41 4.40
CA LEU A 82 -10.96 -11.40 3.93
C LEU A 82 -9.50 -11.81 4.20
N MET A 83 -9.19 -12.30 5.40
CA MET A 83 -7.84 -12.79 5.73
C MET A 83 -7.40 -13.91 4.77
N THR A 84 -8.26 -14.89 4.54
CA THR A 84 -8.01 -16.00 3.60
C THR A 84 -7.85 -15.50 2.17
N PHE A 85 -8.66 -14.52 1.76
CA PHE A 85 -8.56 -13.90 0.45
C PHE A 85 -7.23 -13.17 0.25
N LEU A 86 -6.78 -12.39 1.24
CA LEU A 86 -5.49 -11.69 1.23
C LEU A 86 -4.31 -12.66 1.09
N GLU A 87 -4.40 -13.84 1.72
CA GLU A 87 -3.42 -14.92 1.56
C GLU A 87 -3.45 -15.49 0.13
N GLY A 88 -4.64 -15.70 -0.43
CA GLY A 88 -4.81 -16.21 -1.79
C GLY A 88 -4.21 -15.32 -2.88
N ILE A 89 -4.22 -14.00 -2.70
CA ILE A 89 -3.68 -13.03 -3.68
C ILE A 89 -2.20 -12.69 -3.45
N GLU A 90 -1.52 -13.28 -2.46
CA GLU A 90 -0.17 -12.88 -2.06
C GLU A 90 0.88 -13.01 -3.18
N ARG A 91 0.70 -13.96 -4.11
CA ARG A 91 1.63 -14.21 -5.21
C ARG A 91 1.41 -13.29 -6.42
N GLU A 92 0.33 -12.50 -6.42
CA GLU A 92 0.00 -11.60 -7.52
C GLU A 92 0.94 -10.39 -7.58
N SER A 93 0.95 -9.70 -8.73
CA SER A 93 1.65 -8.41 -8.83
C SER A 93 0.98 -7.34 -7.95
N PRO A 94 1.70 -6.30 -7.49
CA PRO A 94 1.14 -5.28 -6.58
C PRO A 94 -0.17 -4.67 -7.11
N THR A 95 -0.20 -4.29 -8.39
CA THR A 95 -1.42 -3.77 -9.03
C THR A 95 -2.56 -4.78 -9.05
N LYS A 96 -2.25 -6.06 -9.31
CA LYS A 96 -3.27 -7.13 -9.32
C LYS A 96 -3.83 -7.41 -7.93
N LYS A 97 -3.01 -7.35 -6.88
CA LYS A 97 -3.48 -7.47 -5.50
C LYS A 97 -4.56 -6.43 -5.17
N TYR A 98 -4.30 -5.17 -5.50
CA TYR A 98 -5.27 -4.09 -5.29
C TYR A 98 -6.52 -4.27 -6.13
N GLU A 99 -6.38 -4.63 -7.42
CA GLU A 99 -7.51 -4.92 -8.32
C GLU A 99 -8.41 -6.04 -7.77
N HIS A 100 -7.82 -7.15 -7.34
CA HIS A 100 -8.56 -8.26 -6.76
C HIS A 100 -9.23 -7.87 -5.43
N LEU A 101 -8.52 -7.16 -4.56
CA LEU A 101 -9.05 -6.70 -3.28
C LEU A 101 -10.26 -5.76 -3.44
N ILE A 102 -10.16 -4.77 -4.32
CA ILE A 102 -11.26 -3.81 -4.53
C ILE A 102 -12.48 -4.55 -5.09
N ASN A 103 -12.29 -5.42 -6.09
CA ASN A 103 -13.37 -6.24 -6.64
C ASN A 103 -14.03 -7.15 -5.59
N TYR A 104 -13.24 -7.75 -4.70
CA TYR A 104 -13.73 -8.60 -3.62
C TYR A 104 -14.56 -7.81 -2.60
N LEU A 105 -14.10 -6.62 -2.21
CA LEU A 105 -14.77 -5.77 -1.21
C LEU A 105 -15.98 -5.01 -1.78
N THR A 106 -15.99 -4.73 -3.10
CA THR A 106 -17.03 -3.94 -3.76
C THR A 106 -17.56 -4.62 -5.03
N PRO A 107 -18.14 -5.83 -4.91
CA PRO A 107 -18.57 -6.61 -6.06
C PRO A 107 -19.59 -5.82 -6.89
N ASN A 108 -19.36 -5.76 -8.21
CA ASN A 108 -20.20 -5.09 -9.20
C ASN A 108 -20.39 -3.57 -9.00
N LYS A 109 -19.59 -2.92 -8.14
CA LYS A 109 -19.65 -1.46 -7.92
C LYS A 109 -18.42 -0.73 -8.42
N TRP A 110 -17.30 -1.42 -8.56
CA TRP A 110 -16.05 -0.81 -8.98
C TRP A 110 -15.86 -0.87 -10.49
N ASN A 111 -15.55 0.28 -11.08
CA ASN A 111 -15.13 0.38 -12.47
C ASN A 111 -13.67 0.86 -12.53
N LYS A 112 -12.78 -0.06 -12.96
CA LYS A 112 -11.36 0.21 -13.19
C LYS A 112 -11.10 1.41 -14.10
N GLY A 113 -11.98 1.63 -15.08
CA GLY A 113 -11.89 2.73 -16.05
C GLY A 113 -12.27 4.09 -15.48
N GLU A 114 -12.85 4.17 -14.28
CA GLU A 114 -13.31 5.42 -13.66
C GLU A 114 -12.55 5.74 -12.36
N ASP A 115 -11.90 4.75 -11.75
CA ASP A 115 -11.14 4.94 -10.52
C ASP A 115 -9.76 5.56 -10.76
N GLU A 116 -9.69 6.89 -10.75
CA GLU A 116 -8.43 7.63 -10.95
C GLU A 116 -7.36 7.29 -9.90
N ALA A 117 -7.73 7.00 -8.65
CA ALA A 117 -6.73 6.66 -7.64
C ALA A 117 -6.07 5.32 -7.98
N PHE A 118 -6.87 4.32 -8.38
CA PHE A 118 -6.33 3.03 -8.81
C PHE A 118 -5.48 3.17 -10.09
N LYS A 119 -5.90 3.99 -11.05
CA LYS A 119 -5.09 4.26 -12.26
C LYS A 119 -3.76 4.93 -11.91
N ASP A 120 -3.76 5.88 -10.98
CA ASP A 120 -2.53 6.53 -10.52
C ASP A 120 -1.62 5.56 -9.78
N LEU A 121 -2.16 4.66 -8.96
CA LEU A 121 -1.41 3.57 -8.35
C LEU A 121 -0.80 2.65 -9.42
N GLN A 122 -1.58 2.28 -10.44
CA GLN A 122 -1.10 1.47 -11.55
C GLN A 122 0.07 2.15 -12.27
N ARG A 123 -0.01 3.46 -12.53
CA ARG A 123 1.08 4.24 -13.12
C ARG A 123 2.31 4.29 -12.22
N LEU A 124 2.13 4.51 -10.93
CA LEU A 124 3.23 4.53 -9.95
C LEU A 124 3.97 3.18 -9.93
N ILE A 125 3.25 2.07 -9.86
CA ILE A 125 3.85 0.72 -9.87
C ILE A 125 4.49 0.41 -11.23
N GLN A 126 3.88 0.84 -12.33
CA GLN A 126 4.46 0.71 -13.67
C GLN A 126 5.80 1.46 -13.76
N LEU A 127 5.86 2.72 -13.31
CA LEU A 127 7.10 3.49 -13.27
C LEU A 127 8.16 2.82 -12.42
N ARG A 128 7.81 2.34 -11.23
CA ARG A 128 8.75 1.61 -10.36
C ARG A 128 9.32 0.39 -11.07
N ASN A 129 8.48 -0.38 -11.76
CA ASN A 129 8.92 -1.56 -12.51
C ASN A 129 9.79 -1.18 -13.71
N GLU A 130 9.40 -0.14 -14.44
CA GLU A 130 10.21 0.40 -15.54
C GLU A 130 11.59 0.83 -15.03
N THR A 131 11.69 1.53 -13.89
CA THR A 131 12.99 1.97 -13.36
C THR A 131 13.87 0.81 -12.86
N ILE A 132 13.29 -0.21 -12.25
CA ILE A 132 14.05 -1.39 -11.76
C ILE A 132 14.46 -2.31 -12.91
N HIS A 133 13.68 -2.33 -13.98
CA HIS A 133 13.97 -3.10 -15.19
C HIS A 133 14.56 -2.23 -16.31
N ILE A 134 15.15 -1.08 -15.99
CA ILE A 134 16.06 -0.39 -16.91
C ILE A 134 17.24 -1.35 -17.16
N LYS A 135 17.06 -2.20 -18.16
CA LYS A 135 18.18 -2.78 -18.87
C LYS A 135 18.93 -1.61 -19.50
N SER A 136 20.20 -1.82 -19.78
CA SER A 136 21.15 -0.88 -20.40
C SER A 136 20.73 -0.48 -21.83
N GLU A 137 19.46 -0.16 -22.06
CA GLU A 137 18.93 0.33 -23.31
C GLU A 137 19.52 1.72 -23.54
N GLU A 138 20.25 1.85 -24.66
CA GLU A 138 20.83 3.12 -25.07
C GLU A 138 19.74 4.18 -25.20
N LEU A 139 19.91 5.28 -24.48
CA LEU A 139 19.00 6.41 -24.58
C LEU A 139 19.16 7.03 -25.96
N LEU A 140 18.08 6.99 -26.74
CA LEU A 140 18.01 7.72 -27.99
C LEU A 140 17.90 9.21 -27.68
N LEU A 141 18.86 9.99 -28.16
CA LEU A 141 18.85 11.44 -28.04
C LEU A 141 18.41 12.08 -29.36
N ASN A 142 17.81 13.27 -29.26
CA ASN A 142 17.56 14.17 -30.39
C ASN A 142 18.82 14.96 -30.74
N ASP A 143 18.78 15.73 -31.84
CA ASP A 143 19.91 16.56 -32.30
C ASP A 143 20.31 17.65 -31.29
N ASP A 144 19.39 18.03 -30.39
CA ASP A 144 19.62 18.95 -29.29
C ASP A 144 20.14 18.25 -28.01
N ASN A 145 20.46 16.96 -28.10
CA ASN A 145 20.80 16.02 -27.01
C ASN A 145 19.63 15.65 -26.08
N SER A 146 18.41 16.16 -26.27
CA SER A 146 17.27 15.81 -25.41
C SER A 146 16.84 14.35 -25.57
N VAL A 147 16.21 13.76 -24.55
CA VAL A 147 15.71 12.38 -24.64
C VAL A 147 14.62 12.29 -25.71
N LYS A 148 14.89 11.51 -26.77
CA LYS A 148 14.01 11.36 -27.93
C LYS A 148 12.67 10.70 -27.61
N LYS A 149 12.66 9.78 -26.64
CA LYS A 149 11.46 9.03 -26.28
C LYS A 149 11.43 8.73 -24.79
N PHE A 150 10.38 9.19 -24.13
CA PHE A 150 10.08 8.83 -22.75
C PHE A 150 9.26 7.54 -22.66
N PRO A 151 9.37 6.78 -21.54
CA PRO A 151 8.45 5.70 -21.25
C PRO A 151 6.98 6.16 -21.26
N LYS A 152 6.06 5.23 -21.54
CA LYS A 152 4.63 5.57 -21.65
C LYS A 152 4.10 6.23 -20.37
N ALA A 153 4.47 5.70 -19.21
CA ALA A 153 4.01 6.23 -17.93
C ALA A 153 4.52 7.66 -17.67
N ILE A 154 5.74 8.01 -18.12
CA ILE A 154 6.26 9.39 -18.04
C ILE A 154 5.46 10.33 -18.96
N ASN A 155 5.16 9.90 -20.19
CA ASN A 155 4.32 10.70 -21.10
C ASN A 155 2.94 11.00 -20.51
N GLU A 156 2.34 10.02 -19.82
CA GLU A 156 1.06 10.22 -19.12
C GLU A 156 1.17 11.26 -17.99
N LEU A 157 2.29 11.32 -17.27
CA LEU A 157 2.52 12.31 -16.22
C LEU A 157 2.67 13.74 -16.77
N PHE A 158 3.27 13.92 -17.94
CA PHE A 158 3.28 15.21 -18.64
C PHE A 158 1.86 15.65 -19.03
N VAL A 159 1.07 14.73 -19.58
CA VAL A 159 -0.35 15.03 -19.94
C VAL A 159 -1.16 15.43 -18.71
N LYS A 160 -0.91 14.78 -17.56
CA LYS A 160 -1.52 15.12 -16.27
C LYS A 160 -0.93 16.37 -15.61
N LYS A 161 0.06 17.03 -16.24
CA LYS A 161 0.78 18.21 -15.71
C LYS A 161 1.45 17.97 -14.35
N ILE A 162 1.81 16.72 -14.06
CA ILE A 162 2.58 16.35 -12.87
C ILE A 162 4.05 16.62 -13.12
N LEU A 163 4.52 16.38 -14.33
CA LEU A 163 5.87 16.71 -14.80
C LEU A 163 5.82 17.91 -15.74
N THR A 164 6.87 18.73 -15.72
CA THR A 164 7.12 19.79 -16.70
C THR A 164 8.41 19.53 -17.49
N ASN A 165 8.51 20.12 -18.68
CA ASN A 165 9.70 19.99 -19.54
C ASN A 165 10.83 20.94 -19.15
N ASP A 166 10.70 21.65 -18.02
CA ASP A 166 11.60 22.75 -17.65
C ASP A 166 12.99 22.26 -17.17
N THR A 167 13.12 20.96 -16.90
CA THR A 167 14.30 20.31 -16.32
C THR A 167 14.85 19.19 -17.20
N ILE A 168 14.78 19.32 -18.53
CA ILE A 168 15.42 18.37 -19.46
C ILE A 168 16.94 18.50 -19.33
N ALA A 169 17.52 17.81 -18.36
CA ALA A 169 18.96 17.66 -18.20
C ALA A 169 19.42 16.35 -18.86
N TYR A 170 20.41 16.53 -19.73
CA TYR A 170 20.97 15.60 -20.71
C TYR A 170 21.73 14.45 -20.05
N THR A 171 21.10 13.30 -19.80
CA THR A 171 21.78 11.97 -19.63
C THR A 171 20.83 10.82 -19.31
N SER A 172 19.67 11.08 -18.68
CA SER A 172 18.68 10.05 -18.35
C SER A 172 17.31 10.65 -18.10
N TRP A 173 16.25 9.97 -18.54
CA TRP A 173 14.87 10.38 -18.21
C TRP A 173 14.57 10.28 -16.72
N ILE A 174 15.34 9.51 -15.94
CA ILE A 174 15.12 9.34 -14.50
C ILE A 174 15.20 10.67 -13.75
N TYR A 175 16.09 11.58 -14.16
CA TYR A 175 16.25 12.90 -13.53
C TYR A 175 14.99 13.76 -13.61
N ILE A 176 14.08 13.44 -14.52
CA ILE A 176 12.80 14.15 -14.58
C ILE A 176 11.92 13.87 -13.36
N LEU A 177 12.15 12.76 -12.67
CA LEU A 177 11.41 12.37 -11.48
C LEU A 177 11.78 13.24 -10.27
N ASP A 178 12.92 13.94 -10.29
CA ASP A 178 13.39 14.78 -9.18
C ASP A 178 12.56 16.07 -9.01
N GLN A 179 11.56 16.28 -9.87
CA GLN A 179 10.60 17.37 -9.72
C GLN A 179 9.76 17.20 -8.46
N GLN A 180 9.62 18.29 -7.70
CA GLN A 180 8.85 18.31 -6.45
C GLN A 180 7.39 17.86 -6.66
N SER A 181 6.78 18.28 -7.78
CA SER A 181 5.42 17.90 -8.16
C SER A 181 5.24 16.38 -8.34
N PHE A 182 6.26 15.69 -8.87
CA PHE A 182 6.24 14.23 -8.98
C PHE A 182 6.34 13.55 -7.61
N ILE A 183 7.22 14.06 -6.74
CA ILE A 183 7.40 13.55 -5.38
C ILE A 183 6.09 13.67 -4.59
N GLU A 184 5.44 14.82 -4.68
CA GLU A 184 4.13 15.08 -4.05
C GLU A 184 3.05 14.16 -4.62
N TRP A 185 2.94 14.08 -5.94
CA TRP A 185 2.00 13.19 -6.61
C TRP A 185 2.18 11.72 -6.19
N SER A 186 3.43 11.25 -6.07
CA SER A 186 3.72 9.88 -5.65
C SER A 186 3.18 9.59 -4.25
N ARG A 187 3.38 10.53 -3.31
CA ARG A 187 2.91 10.40 -1.91
C ARG A 187 1.38 10.47 -1.85
N GLU A 188 0.78 11.44 -2.53
CA GLU A 188 -0.67 11.60 -2.60
C GLU A 188 -1.36 10.37 -3.20
N THR A 189 -0.78 9.80 -4.25
CA THR A 189 -1.28 8.59 -4.90
C THR A 189 -1.37 7.44 -3.91
N VAL A 190 -0.30 7.18 -3.15
CA VAL A 190 -0.29 6.11 -2.14
C VAL A 190 -1.37 6.35 -1.09
N ILE A 191 -1.43 7.57 -0.55
CA ILE A 191 -2.35 7.90 0.55
C ILE A 191 -3.80 7.80 0.10
N SER A 192 -4.13 8.33 -1.08
CA SER A 192 -5.46 8.23 -1.67
C SER A 192 -5.89 6.77 -1.80
N ASN A 193 -4.99 5.91 -2.30
CA ASN A 193 -5.28 4.48 -2.44
C ASN A 193 -5.45 3.78 -1.09
N LEU A 194 -4.58 4.07 -0.11
CA LEU A 194 -4.72 3.48 1.23
C LEU A 194 -6.04 3.89 1.87
N LEU A 195 -6.40 5.17 1.82
CA LEU A 195 -7.66 5.68 2.36
C LEU A 195 -8.87 5.00 1.70
N LYS A 196 -8.88 4.86 0.36
CA LYS A 196 -9.95 4.16 -0.36
C LYS A 196 -10.10 2.72 0.10
N ILE A 197 -9.01 1.96 0.23
CA ILE A 197 -9.08 0.58 0.74
C ILE A 197 -9.67 0.57 2.16
N LEU A 198 -9.18 1.44 3.04
CA LEU A 198 -9.68 1.56 4.41
C LEU A 198 -11.15 1.98 4.52
N GLU A 199 -11.73 2.60 3.49
CA GLU A 199 -13.15 2.96 3.43
C GLU A 199 -14.06 1.80 3.04
N ILE A 200 -13.54 0.85 2.25
CA ILE A 200 -14.29 -0.29 1.72
C ILE A 200 -14.08 -1.58 2.53
N LEU A 201 -13.19 -1.56 3.54
CA LEU A 201 -13.01 -2.68 4.45
C LEU A 201 -14.30 -3.00 5.26
N PRO A 202 -14.49 -4.26 5.70
CA PRO A 202 -15.62 -4.65 6.53
C PRO A 202 -15.75 -3.81 7.81
N LYS A 203 -16.97 -3.45 8.20
CA LYS A 203 -17.22 -2.55 9.35
C LYS A 203 -17.38 -3.33 10.66
N HIS A 204 -16.37 -4.11 11.03
CA HIS A 204 -16.32 -4.85 12.29
C HIS A 204 -15.39 -4.20 13.31
N PRO A 205 -15.52 -4.46 14.62
CA PRO A 205 -14.69 -3.81 15.64
C PRO A 205 -13.17 -3.95 15.39
N ILE A 206 -12.69 -5.15 15.04
CA ILE A 206 -11.27 -5.41 14.75
C ILE A 206 -10.82 -4.64 13.51
N THR A 207 -11.56 -4.77 12.41
CA THR A 207 -11.25 -4.04 11.17
C THR A 207 -11.30 -2.52 11.34
N ASN A 208 -12.30 -2.01 12.06
CA ASN A 208 -12.44 -0.58 12.35
C ASN A 208 -11.27 -0.07 13.20
N HIS A 209 -10.75 -0.88 14.12
CA HIS A 209 -9.60 -0.50 14.94
C HIS A 209 -8.36 -0.26 14.08
N ILE A 210 -7.98 -1.21 13.23
CA ILE A 210 -6.85 -1.04 12.31
C ILE A 210 -7.10 0.10 11.32
N ALA A 211 -8.30 0.20 10.75
CA ALA A 211 -8.63 1.26 9.79
C ALA A 211 -8.56 2.65 10.41
N THR A 212 -9.03 2.82 11.64
CA THR A 212 -8.96 4.09 12.36
C THR A 212 -7.53 4.47 12.69
N SER A 213 -6.72 3.51 13.15
CA SER A 213 -5.28 3.72 13.44
C SER A 213 -4.52 4.20 12.20
N TYR A 214 -4.71 3.55 11.05
CA TYR A 214 -4.13 3.99 9.79
C TYR A 214 -4.66 5.37 9.36
N LYS A 215 -5.98 5.61 9.37
CA LYS A 215 -6.55 6.89 8.97
C LYS A 215 -6.00 8.05 9.79
N GLN A 216 -5.91 7.88 11.12
CA GLN A 216 -5.32 8.90 12.00
C GLN A 216 -3.86 9.18 11.65
N SER A 217 -3.08 8.14 11.38
CA SER A 217 -1.68 8.26 10.98
C SER A 217 -1.54 8.87 9.58
N LEU A 218 -2.45 8.58 8.65
CA LEU A 218 -2.42 9.16 7.30
C LEU A 218 -2.76 10.66 7.30
N MET A 219 -3.63 11.09 8.20
CA MET A 219 -4.05 12.49 8.34
C MET A 219 -2.96 13.39 8.95
N THR A 220 -1.90 12.83 9.55
CA THR A 220 -0.77 13.64 10.04
C THR A 220 0.14 14.11 8.89
N PHE A 221 0.11 13.42 7.75
CA PHE A 221 0.83 13.81 6.55
C PHE A 221 0.09 14.95 5.85
N ARG A 222 0.61 16.18 5.98
CA ARG A 222 0.04 17.36 5.32
C ARG A 222 0.79 17.64 4.03
N PHE A 223 0.16 17.33 2.91
CA PHE A 223 0.55 17.89 1.62
C PHE A 223 0.06 19.32 1.60
N LYS A 224 0.99 20.28 1.65
CA LYS A 224 0.65 21.66 1.32
C LYS A 224 0.16 21.63 -0.12
N LYS A 225 -1.15 21.78 -0.33
CA LYS A 225 -1.66 22.32 -1.60
C LYS A 225 -1.05 23.70 -1.75
N THR A 226 0.07 23.79 -2.46
CA THR A 226 0.52 25.04 -3.07
C THR A 226 -0.39 25.39 -4.23
#